data_AF-A0A356QRC0-F1
#
_entry.id   AF-A0A356QRC0-F1
#
_cell.length_a   1.000
_cell.length_b   1.000
_cell.length_c   1.000
_cell.angle_alpha   90.00
_cell.angle_beta   90.00
_cell.angle_gamma   90.00
#
_symmetry.space_group_name_H-M   'P 1'
#
loop_
_entity.id
_entity.type
_entity.pdbx_description
1 polymer ?
#
loop_
_entity_poly.entity_id
_entity_poly.type
_entity_poly.pdbx_seq_one_letter_code
_entity_poly.pdbx_strand_id
1 'polypeptide(L)' 'MSNALNSYRDGSRRSCLVTGATGLVGNNVVRKFLDTGWDVSGVVWPHHKGGASG' A
#
# COMPACT_ATOMS: atom_id res chain seq x y z
N MET A 1 -5.45 -13.43 -23.34
CA MET A 1 -5.41 -12.89 -21.96
C MET A 1 -4.30 -11.85 -21.83
N SER A 2 -4.56 -10.56 -22.04
CA SER A 2 -3.49 -9.53 -21.98
C SER A 2 -3.92 -8.10 -21.58
N ASN A 3 -5.20 -7.83 -21.31
CA ASN A 3 -5.66 -6.46 -21.03
C ASN A 3 -5.36 -5.94 -19.62
N ALA A 4 -5.19 -6.80 -18.60
CA ALA A 4 -5.00 -6.36 -17.22
C ALA A 4 -3.62 -5.76 -16.94
N LEU A 5 -2.58 -6.19 -17.68
CA LEU A 5 -1.24 -5.60 -17.55
C LEU A 5 -1.12 -4.30 -18.35
N ASN A 6 -1.88 -4.15 -19.44
CA ASN A 6 -1.86 -2.96 -20.26
C ASN A 6 -2.64 -1.80 -19.60
N SER A 7 -3.69 -2.10 -18.83
CA SER A 7 -4.40 -1.11 -18.00
C SER A 7 -3.54 -0.54 -16.87
N TYR A 8 -2.52 -1.27 -16.42
CA TYR A 8 -1.51 -0.67 -15.55
C TYR A 8 -0.64 0.32 -16.33
N ARG A 9 -0.40 0.15 -17.63
CA ARG A 9 0.55 0.99 -18.38
C ARG A 9 -0.05 2.32 -18.83
N ASP A 10 -1.36 2.35 -19.06
CA ASP A 10 -2.13 3.50 -19.52
C ASP A 10 -2.29 4.55 -18.41
N GLY A 11 -2.17 5.84 -18.75
CA GLY A 11 -2.02 6.99 -17.83
C GLY A 11 -3.20 7.32 -16.91
N SER A 12 -4.09 6.37 -16.66
CA SER A 12 -5.03 6.43 -15.54
C SER A 12 -4.24 6.42 -14.23
N ARG A 13 -4.53 7.33 -13.30
CA ARG A 13 -3.91 7.36 -11.96
C ARG A 13 -4.00 5.97 -11.34
N ARG A 14 -2.86 5.27 -11.26
CA ARG A 14 -2.80 3.89 -10.79
C ARG A 14 -3.03 3.90 -9.29
N SER A 15 -4.05 3.20 -8.82
CA SER A 15 -4.34 3.09 -7.39
C SER A 15 -4.09 1.68 -6.85
N CYS A 16 -3.65 1.57 -5.60
CA CYS A 16 -3.49 0.27 -4.94
C CYS A 16 -3.81 0.33 -3.43
N LEU A 17 -4.18 -0.83 -2.88
CA LEU A 17 -4.43 -1.04 -1.46
C LEU A 17 -3.29 -1.90 -0.87
N VAL A 18 -2.64 -1.40 0.17
CA VAL A 18 -1.59 -2.14 0.90
C VAL A 18 -2.10 -2.51 2.29
N THR A 19 -2.22 -3.79 2.58
CA THR A 19 -2.53 -4.29 3.92
C THR A 19 -1.24 -4.46 4.73
N GLY A 20 -1.32 -4.22 6.05
CA GLY A 20 -0.12 -4.26 6.91
C GLY A 20 0.86 -3.14 6.59
N ALA A 21 0.36 -1.98 6.13
CA ALA A 21 1.17 -0.84 5.69
C ALA A 21 2.09 -0.28 6.79
N THR A 22 1.82 -0.57 8.06
CA THR A 22 2.65 -0.21 9.22
C THR A 22 3.82 -1.17 9.46
N GLY A 23 3.79 -2.38 8.90
CA GLY A 23 4.86 -3.36 9.03
C GLY A 23 6.09 -2.99 8.21
N LEU A 24 7.23 -3.62 8.52
CA LEU A 24 8.51 -3.32 7.87
C LEU A 24 8.44 -3.45 6.34
N VAL A 25 7.83 -4.53 5.84
CA VAL A 25 7.70 -4.75 4.39
C VAL A 25 6.63 -3.83 3.80
N GLY A 26 5.44 -3.79 4.40
CA GLY A 26 4.31 -2.99 3.90
C GLY A 26 4.66 -1.51 3.75
N ASN A 27 5.39 -0.94 4.71
CA ASN A 27 5.82 0.45 4.66
C ASN A 27 6.78 0.73 3.49
N ASN A 28 7.75 -0.17 3.24
CA ASN A 28 8.67 -0.02 2.11
C ASN A 28 7.96 -0.19 0.75
N VAL A 29 6.94 -1.05 0.68
CA VAL A 29 6.10 -1.21 -0.52
C VAL A 29 5.29 0.05 -0.80
N VAL A 30 4.67 0.64 0.23
CA VAL A 30 3.94 1.92 0.12
C VAL A 30 4.85 3.01 -0.44
N ARG A 31 6.05 3.18 0.13
CA ARG A 31 7.03 4.18 -0.34
C ARG A 31 7.36 3.99 -1.81
N LYS A 32 7.68 2.75 -2.21
CA LYS A 32 8.03 2.44 -3.60
C LYS A 32 6.89 2.73 -4.59
N PHE A 33 5.63 2.50 -4.20
CA PHE A 33 4.49 2.82 -5.07
C PHE A 33 4.23 4.33 -5.14
N LEU A 34 4.34 5.05 -4.03
CA LEU A 34 4.26 6.51 -4.02
C LEU A 34 5.35 7.14 -4.91
N ASP A 35 6.60 6.67 -4.81
CA ASP A 35 7.73 7.15 -5.63
C ASP A 35 7.52 6.92 -7.14
N THR A 36 6.69 5.94 -7.51
CA THR A 36 6.34 5.64 -8.91
C THR A 36 5.06 6.33 -9.37
N GLY A 37 4.48 7.21 -8.54
CA GLY A 37 3.32 8.04 -8.87
C GLY A 37 1.97 7.35 -8.72
N TRP A 38 1.89 6.29 -7.91
CA TRP A 38 0.62 5.63 -7.61
C TRP A 38 -0.14 6.34 -6.48
N ASP A 39 -1.46 6.23 -6.52
CA ASP A 39 -2.37 6.58 -5.43
C ASP A 39 -2.51 5.39 -4.47
N VAL A 40 -1.91 5.49 -3.28
CA VAL A 40 -1.76 4.34 -2.37
C VAL A 40 -2.66 4.52 -1.16
N SER A 41 -3.58 3.57 -0.96
CA SER A 41 -4.35 3.43 0.28
C SER A 41 -3.72 2.36 1.19
N GLY A 42 -3.48 2.70 2.46
CA GLY A 42 -2.93 1.78 3.45
C GLY A 42 -3.97 1.30 4.45
N VAL A 43 -4.11 -0.02 4.62
CA VAL A 43 -4.86 -0.60 5.74
C VAL A 43 -3.90 -0.79 6.91
N VAL A 44 -4.16 -0.03 7.97
CA VAL A 44 -3.49 -0.16 9.25
C VAL A 44 -4.43 -0.86 10.22
N TRP A 45 -3.94 -1.91 10.88
CA TRP A 45 -4.67 -2.44 12.03
C TRP A 45 -4.48 -1.44 13.18
N PRO A 46 -5.56 -0.89 13.76
CA PRO A 46 -5.42 -0.03 14.92
C PRO A 46 -4.70 -0.82 16.00
N HIS A 47 -3.52 -0.35 16.42
CA HIS A 47 -2.92 -0.85 17.64
C HIS A 47 -3.89 -0.48 18.76
N HIS A 48 -4.62 -1.47 19.28
CA HIS A 48 -5.14 -1.34 20.64
C HIS A 48 -3.94 -1.01 21.52
N LYS A 49 -3.93 0.17 22.14
CA LYS A 49 -3.07 0.47 23.29
C LYS A 49 -3.51 -0.45 24.43
N GLY A 50 -3.17 -1.73 24.33
CA GLY A 50 -3.45 -2.76 25.31
C GLY A 50 -2.16 -3.29 25.88
N GLY A 51 -1.71 -2.68 26.99
CA GLY A 51 -0.83 -3.31 27.97
C GLY A 51 0.66 -3.35 27.65
N ALA A 52 1.34 -2.20 27.76
CA ALA A 52 2.65 -2.20 28.40
C ALA A 52 2.42 -1.85 29.89
N SER A 53 2.05 -2.86 30.67
CA SER A 53 2.40 -2.95 32.10
C SER A 53 3.64 -3.85 32.11
N GLY A 54 4.79 -3.38 32.58
CA GLY A 54 5.04 -3.24 34.01
C GLY A 54 5.73 -4.52 34.45
#